data_AF-A0A9Y2JJ72-F1
#
_entry.id   AF-A0A9Y2JJ72-F1
#
_cell.length_a   1.000
_cell.length_b   1.000
_cell.length_c   1.000
_cell.angle_alpha   90.00
_cell.angle_beta   90.00
_cell.angle_gamma   90.00
#
_symmetry.space_group_name_H-M   'P 1'
#
loop_
_entity.id
_entity.type
_entity.pdbx_description
1 polymer ?
#
loop_
_entity_poly.entity_id
_entity_poly.type
_entity_poly.pdbx_seq_one_letter_code
_entity_poly.pdbx_strand_id
1 'polypeptide(L)'
;MKRSWGVLVVALLALMSLSVPAAASTRSDVFCRGNAAGFPGKWGAVSKSCSFTSPPQWRGYLEVTWFVEAGTQQRGCVEGRMASVREQRPWQSLGCGKGGLGRVDWPANTLSLLEIRVKSYNVGLALVTYEI
;
A
#
# COMPACT_ATOMS: atom_id res chain seq x y z
N MET A 1 60.64 34.45 -21.24
CA MET A 1 59.98 33.97 -20.00
C MET A 1 58.87 33.01 -20.41
N LYS A 2 59.01 31.72 -20.10
CA LYS A 2 58.14 30.62 -20.57
C LYS A 2 56.96 30.44 -19.60
N ARG A 3 55.71 30.54 -20.10
CA ARG A 3 54.49 30.29 -19.31
C ARG A 3 54.23 28.78 -19.24
N SER A 4 54.35 28.23 -18.04
CA SER A 4 53.97 26.85 -17.71
C SER A 4 52.46 26.69 -17.81
N TRP A 5 51.99 25.88 -18.76
CA TRP A 5 50.62 25.38 -18.85
C TRP A 5 50.63 23.95 -18.33
N GLY A 6 50.39 23.79 -17.05
CA GLY A 6 50.34 22.49 -16.42
C GLY A 6 49.59 22.62 -15.12
N VAL A 7 48.72 21.66 -14.84
CA VAL A 7 47.88 21.56 -13.63
C VAL A 7 46.53 22.27 -13.75
N LEU A 8 45.66 21.80 -14.64
CA LEU A 8 44.21 22.07 -14.52
C LEU A 8 43.36 21.06 -15.31
N VAL A 9 43.65 19.75 -15.19
CA VAL A 9 42.85 18.70 -15.87
C VAL A 9 42.47 17.52 -14.95
N VAL A 10 42.78 17.54 -13.65
CA VAL A 10 42.61 16.32 -12.81
C VAL A 10 41.39 16.35 -11.86
N ALA A 11 40.63 17.45 -11.79
CA ALA A 11 39.63 17.63 -10.71
C ALA A 11 38.14 17.57 -11.13
N LEU A 12 37.75 16.79 -12.15
CA LEU A 12 36.38 16.83 -12.68
C LEU A 12 35.67 15.46 -12.88
N LEU A 13 36.12 14.40 -12.21
CA LEU A 13 35.52 13.05 -12.33
C LEU A 13 34.85 12.52 -11.05
N ALA A 14 34.58 13.35 -10.05
CA ALA A 14 34.03 12.92 -8.76
C ALA A 14 32.54 13.28 -8.57
N LEU A 15 31.69 13.02 -9.57
CA LEU A 15 30.22 13.11 -9.43
C LEU A 15 29.54 11.91 -10.10
N MET A 16 30.08 10.71 -9.89
CA MET A 16 29.33 9.47 -10.10
C MET A 16 28.30 9.36 -8.98
N SER A 17 27.11 9.89 -9.28
CA SER A 17 25.93 9.80 -8.43
C SER A 17 25.57 8.32 -8.29
N LEU A 18 25.95 7.71 -7.17
CA LEU A 18 25.46 6.41 -6.74
C LEU A 18 23.94 6.51 -6.55
N SER A 19 23.18 6.25 -7.61
CA SER A 19 21.75 5.95 -7.49
C SER A 19 21.65 4.60 -6.81
N VAL A 20 21.63 4.60 -5.47
CA VAL A 20 21.30 3.43 -4.68
C VAL A 20 19.89 3.03 -5.11
N PRO A 21 19.67 1.85 -5.74
CA PRO A 21 18.32 1.38 -5.94
C PRO A 21 17.71 1.24 -4.55
N ALA A 22 16.61 1.96 -4.30
CA ALA A 22 15.84 1.80 -3.08
C ALA A 22 15.44 0.33 -3.00
N ALA A 23 16.11 -0.43 -2.13
CA ALA A 23 15.77 -1.81 -1.88
C ALA A 23 14.34 -1.80 -1.33
N ALA A 24 13.39 -2.27 -2.15
CA ALA A 24 12.07 -2.61 -1.66
C ALA A 24 12.30 -3.66 -0.56
N SER A 25 12.13 -3.26 0.69
CA SER A 25 12.22 -4.17 1.82
C SER A 25 11.11 -5.20 1.66
N THR A 26 11.47 -6.39 1.19
CA THR A 26 10.58 -7.55 1.20
C THR A 26 10.39 -7.91 2.66
N ARG A 27 9.33 -7.36 3.26
CA ARG A 27 8.94 -7.71 4.63
C ARG A 27 8.43 -9.14 4.60
N SER A 28 9.22 -10.06 5.15
CA SER A 28 8.92 -11.51 5.17
C SER A 28 7.68 -11.88 6.00
N ASP A 29 6.99 -10.91 6.59
CA ASP A 29 5.79 -11.07 7.43
C ASP A 29 4.48 -10.76 6.69
N VAL A 30 4.52 -10.44 5.38
CA VAL A 30 3.31 -10.15 4.60
C VAL A 30 2.63 -11.47 4.21
N PHE A 31 1.50 -11.78 4.86
CA PHE A 31 0.73 -13.00 4.59
C PHE A 31 0.01 -12.92 3.25
N CYS A 32 -0.45 -11.73 2.88
CA CYS A 32 -1.02 -11.49 1.56
C CYS A 32 -0.89 -10.02 1.17
N ARG A 33 -0.69 -9.80 -0.13
CA ARG A 33 -0.64 -8.48 -0.76
C ARG A 33 -1.64 -8.41 -1.91
N GLY A 34 -2.45 -7.35 -1.92
CA GLY A 34 -3.42 -7.08 -2.98
C GLY A 34 -3.37 -5.63 -3.44
N ASN A 35 -4.09 -5.35 -4.54
CA ASN A 35 -4.24 -4.00 -5.07
C ASN A 35 -5.71 -3.66 -5.26
N ALA A 36 -6.04 -2.39 -5.10
CA ALA A 36 -7.37 -1.83 -5.35
C ALA A 36 -7.24 -0.44 -5.97
N ALA A 37 -8.15 -0.11 -6.89
CA ALA A 37 -8.17 1.18 -7.55
C ALA A 37 -9.42 1.96 -7.16
N GLY A 38 -9.27 3.26 -6.88
CA GLY A 38 -10.34 4.18 -6.60
C GLY A 38 -10.50 5.23 -7.68
N PHE A 39 -11.75 5.60 -7.98
CA PHE A 39 -12.07 6.69 -8.90
C PHE A 39 -12.40 7.98 -8.13
N PRO A 40 -12.25 9.16 -8.75
CA PRO A 40 -12.67 10.42 -8.17
C PRO A 40 -14.16 10.38 -7.77
N GLY A 41 -14.46 10.73 -6.52
CA GLY A 41 -15.85 10.91 -6.07
C GLY A 41 -16.65 9.62 -5.79
N LYS A 42 -16.22 8.45 -6.28
CA LYS A 42 -16.92 7.17 -6.10
C LYS A 42 -16.00 6.05 -5.61
N TRP A 43 -16.59 5.06 -4.93
CA TRP A 43 -15.89 3.82 -4.60
C TRP A 43 -15.59 3.04 -5.89
N GLY A 44 -14.36 2.57 -6.04
CA GLY A 44 -13.94 1.72 -7.14
C GLY A 44 -14.37 0.27 -6.98
N ALA A 45 -13.82 -0.59 -7.85
CA ALA A 45 -14.10 -2.02 -7.81
C ALA A 45 -13.61 -2.64 -6.50
N VAL A 46 -14.36 -3.61 -6.00
CA VAL A 46 -14.00 -4.35 -4.78
C VAL A 46 -12.91 -5.36 -5.11
N SER A 47 -11.76 -5.20 -4.46
CA SER A 47 -10.66 -6.16 -4.50
C SER A 47 -10.90 -7.27 -3.50
N LYS A 48 -10.58 -8.52 -3.87
CA LYS A 48 -10.77 -9.73 -3.05
C LYS A 48 -9.53 -10.63 -3.04
N SER A 49 -8.35 -10.02 -3.15
CA SER A 49 -7.10 -10.74 -3.40
C SER A 49 -6.62 -11.57 -2.21
N CYS A 50 -7.02 -11.20 -1.00
CA CYS A 50 -6.52 -11.83 0.22
C CYS A 50 -7.58 -12.68 0.91
N SER A 51 -7.18 -13.88 1.31
CA SER A 51 -7.94 -14.76 2.20
C SER A 51 -7.21 -14.90 3.52
N PHE A 52 -7.95 -15.07 4.62
CA PHE A 52 -7.39 -15.27 5.93
C PHE A 52 -8.23 -16.26 6.74
N THR A 53 -7.55 -17.14 7.46
CA THR A 53 -8.16 -18.07 8.41
C THR A 53 -7.76 -17.66 9.82
N SER A 54 -8.72 -17.19 10.61
CA SER A 54 -8.47 -16.88 12.01
C SER A 54 -8.46 -18.14 12.87
N PRO A 55 -7.52 -18.32 13.80
CA PRO A 55 -7.52 -19.43 14.75
C PRO A 55 -8.69 -19.34 15.76
N PRO A 56 -8.92 -20.38 16.58
CA PRO A 56 -9.94 -20.36 17.63
C PRO A 56 -9.71 -19.27 18.69
N GLN A 57 -8.45 -18.99 19.03
CA GLN A 57 -8.07 -17.92 19.97
C GLN A 57 -7.70 -16.64 19.22
N TRP A 58 -8.63 -16.11 18.42
CA TRP A 58 -8.38 -14.90 17.65
C TRP A 58 -8.88 -13.63 18.36
N ARG A 59 -8.12 -12.55 18.20
CA ARG A 59 -8.37 -11.22 18.82
C ARG A 59 -9.62 -10.48 18.30
N GLY A 60 -10.31 -11.03 17.31
CA GLY A 60 -11.55 -10.45 16.77
C GLY A 60 -11.37 -9.44 15.64
N TYR A 61 -10.15 -9.19 15.18
CA TYR A 61 -9.89 -8.26 14.07
C TYR A 61 -8.66 -8.65 13.24
N LEU A 62 -8.70 -8.30 11.96
CA LEU A 62 -7.59 -8.37 11.01
C LEU A 62 -7.00 -6.97 10.84
N GLU A 63 -5.68 -6.84 11.01
CA GLU A 63 -4.96 -5.60 10.74
C GLU A 63 -4.62 -5.52 9.25
N VAL A 64 -4.92 -4.39 8.62
CA VAL A 64 -4.68 -4.17 7.20
C VAL A 64 -3.83 -2.93 7.06
N THR A 65 -2.61 -3.11 6.55
CA THR A 65 -1.74 -2.00 6.16
C THR A 65 -2.05 -1.65 4.71
N TRP A 66 -2.09 -0.36 4.38
CA TRP A 66 -2.32 0.07 3.01
C TRP A 66 -1.52 1.32 2.68
N PHE A 67 -1.19 1.49 1.42
CA PHE A 67 -0.48 2.67 0.91
C PHE A 67 -0.84 2.92 -0.55
N VAL A 68 -0.90 4.19 -0.91
CA VAL A 68 -1.06 4.64 -2.28
C VAL A 68 0.27 4.45 -3.01
N GLU A 69 0.22 4.09 -4.29
CA GLU A 69 1.39 3.84 -5.12
C GLU A 69 2.41 5.00 -5.06
N ALA A 70 3.67 4.64 -4.79
CA ALA A 70 4.76 5.58 -4.60
C ALA A 70 5.01 6.42 -5.88
N GLY A 71 5.44 7.66 -5.70
CA GLY A 71 5.67 8.59 -6.82
C GLY A 71 4.41 9.27 -7.35
N THR A 72 3.23 8.88 -6.88
CA THR A 72 1.98 9.58 -7.18
C THR A 72 1.64 10.58 -6.06
N GLN A 73 1.13 11.77 -6.40
CA GLN A 73 0.57 12.69 -5.39
C GLN A 73 -0.86 12.31 -4.97
N GLN A 74 -1.25 11.05 -5.19
CA GLN A 74 -2.61 10.59 -5.00
C GLN A 74 -2.92 10.38 -3.50
N ARG A 75 -4.14 10.72 -3.11
CA ARG A 75 -4.77 10.37 -1.83
C ARG A 75 -6.02 9.53 -2.04
N GLY A 76 -6.18 8.48 -1.24
CA GLY A 76 -7.35 7.61 -1.26
C GLY A 76 -7.98 7.48 0.12
N CYS A 77 -9.28 7.25 0.15
CA CYS A 77 -9.96 6.65 1.29
C CYS A 77 -10.11 5.16 1.04
N VAL A 78 -9.85 4.35 2.05
CA VAL A 78 -9.87 2.89 1.95
C VAL A 78 -10.86 2.35 2.96
N GLU A 79 -11.70 1.44 2.51
CA GLU A 79 -12.59 0.66 3.36
C GLU A 79 -12.33 -0.83 3.16
N GLY A 80 -12.46 -1.57 4.24
CA GLY A 80 -12.33 -3.02 4.25
C GLY A 80 -13.51 -3.69 4.93
N ARG A 81 -13.77 -4.94 4.55
CA ARG A 81 -14.68 -5.82 5.27
C ARG A 81 -14.30 -7.27 5.06
N MET A 82 -14.70 -8.12 6.00
CA MET A 82 -14.71 -9.56 5.78
C MET A 82 -15.85 -9.91 4.81
N ALA A 83 -15.53 -10.57 3.70
CA ALA A 83 -16.53 -11.22 2.87
C ALA A 83 -17.28 -12.24 3.73
N SER A 84 -18.57 -12.43 3.52
CA SER A 84 -19.26 -13.54 4.16
C SER A 84 -20.43 -13.95 3.29
N VAL A 85 -20.51 -15.26 3.07
CA VAL A 85 -21.54 -15.89 2.25
C VAL A 85 -22.89 -15.91 3.00
N ARG A 86 -22.85 -15.89 4.34
CA ARG A 86 -24.04 -15.97 5.19
C ARG A 86 -24.59 -14.59 5.57
N GLU A 87 -23.73 -13.59 5.71
CA GLU A 87 -24.11 -12.22 6.10
C GLU A 87 -23.01 -11.23 5.69
N GLN A 88 -23.31 -10.27 4.81
CA GLN A 88 -22.31 -9.27 4.43
C GLN A 88 -22.03 -8.34 5.62
N ARG A 89 -20.79 -8.39 6.13
CA ARG A 89 -20.36 -7.46 7.19
C ARG A 89 -20.34 -6.01 6.66
N PRO A 90 -20.58 -5.02 7.52
CA PRO A 90 -20.50 -3.62 7.11
C PRO A 90 -19.08 -3.25 6.69
N TRP A 91 -18.99 -2.26 5.79
CA TRP A 91 -17.72 -1.65 5.42
C TRP A 91 -17.14 -0.87 6.60
N GLN A 92 -15.85 -1.07 6.87
CA GLN A 92 -15.14 -0.41 7.95
C GLN A 92 -14.05 0.49 7.35
N SER A 93 -13.97 1.73 7.82
CA SER A 93 -12.96 2.68 7.37
C SER A 93 -11.57 2.25 7.84
N LEU A 94 -10.64 2.11 6.89
CA LEU A 94 -9.21 1.90 7.15
C LEU A 94 -8.43 3.21 7.12
N GLY A 95 -9.09 4.33 6.82
CA GLY A 95 -8.54 5.68 6.82
C GLY A 95 -8.48 6.33 5.44
N CYS A 96 -8.07 7.59 5.43
CA CYS A 96 -7.93 8.41 4.23
C CYS A 96 -6.56 9.12 4.23
N GLY A 97 -5.85 9.09 3.10
CA GLY A 97 -4.49 9.62 3.03
C GLY A 97 -3.65 8.97 1.94
N LYS A 98 -2.33 8.96 2.15
CA LYS A 98 -1.35 8.27 1.29
C LYS A 98 -1.05 6.84 1.76
N GLY A 99 -1.51 6.48 2.94
CA GLY A 99 -1.32 5.18 3.56
C GLY A 99 -1.78 5.20 5.01
N GLY A 100 -1.88 4.02 5.60
CA GLY A 100 -2.32 3.86 6.97
C GLY A 100 -2.38 2.41 7.40
N LEU A 101 -2.73 2.23 8.67
CA LEU A 101 -3.05 0.94 9.26
C LEU A 101 -4.50 1.02 9.74
N GLY A 102 -5.32 0.07 9.30
CA GLY A 102 -6.71 -0.05 9.70
C GLY A 102 -7.01 -1.44 10.27
N ARG A 103 -8.21 -1.58 10.84
CA ARG A 103 -8.70 -2.85 11.37
C ARG A 103 -10.03 -3.20 10.73
N VAL A 104 -10.20 -4.48 10.46
CA VAL A 104 -11.46 -5.07 10.00
C VAL A 104 -11.89 -6.11 11.01
N ASP A 105 -13.10 -5.98 11.54
CA ASP A 105 -13.72 -7.00 12.39
C ASP A 105 -13.66 -8.36 11.71
N TRP A 106 -13.05 -9.32 12.40
CA TRP A 106 -12.82 -10.68 11.92
C TRP A 106 -13.02 -11.66 13.08
N PRO A 107 -14.15 -12.38 13.13
CA PRO A 107 -14.43 -13.32 14.21
C PRO A 107 -13.43 -14.49 14.23
N ALA A 108 -13.30 -15.14 15.38
CA ALA A 108 -12.48 -16.34 15.53
C ALA A 108 -13.01 -17.52 14.70
N ASN A 109 -12.15 -18.51 14.44
CA ASN A 109 -12.47 -19.75 13.73
C ASN A 109 -13.19 -19.55 12.38
N THR A 110 -12.84 -18.50 11.65
CA THR A 110 -13.45 -18.14 10.37
C THR A 110 -12.40 -18.07 9.27
N LEU A 111 -12.65 -18.77 8.17
CA LEU A 111 -11.95 -18.64 6.90
C LEU A 111 -12.80 -17.78 5.95
N SER A 112 -12.23 -16.66 5.49
CA SER A 112 -12.91 -15.81 4.51
C SER A 112 -11.96 -14.94 3.70
N LEU A 113 -12.53 -14.19 2.75
CA LEU A 113 -11.84 -13.19 1.94
C LEU A 113 -11.92 -11.81 2.60
N LEU A 114 -10.83 -11.06 2.51
CA LEU A 114 -10.81 -9.63 2.76
C LEU A 114 -11.26 -8.91 1.50
N GLU A 115 -12.32 -8.11 1.62
CA GLU A 115 -12.77 -7.21 0.56
C GLU A 115 -12.26 -5.79 0.85
N ILE A 116 -11.62 -5.17 -0.14
CA ILE A 116 -11.13 -3.79 -0.06
C ILE A 116 -11.75 -2.95 -1.18
N ARG A 117 -12.20 -1.75 -0.85
CA ARG A 117 -12.59 -0.74 -1.84
C ARG A 117 -11.92 0.59 -1.56
N VAL A 118 -11.66 1.34 -2.62
CA VAL A 118 -10.93 2.60 -2.57
C VAL A 118 -11.74 3.69 -3.24
N LYS A 119 -11.72 4.90 -2.67
CA LYS A 119 -12.26 6.11 -3.29
C LYS A 119 -11.14 7.12 -3.42
N SER A 120 -10.91 7.63 -4.63
CA SER A 120 -9.91 8.69 -4.84
C SER A 120 -10.49 10.04 -4.42
N TYR A 121 -9.67 10.83 -3.73
CA TYR A 121 -9.95 12.22 -3.39
C TYR A 121 -9.18 13.23 -4.26
N ASN A 122 -8.60 12.73 -5.36
CA ASN A 122 -7.90 13.56 -6.35
C ASN A 122 -8.74 13.64 -7.63
N VAL A 123 -8.27 14.46 -8.58
CA VAL A 123 -8.84 14.52 -9.94
C VAL A 123 -8.58 13.22 -10.73
N GLY A 124 -7.53 12.47 -10.37
CA GLY A 124 -7.15 11.19 -10.98
C GLY A 124 -7.51 9.95 -10.16
N LEU A 125 -7.19 8.78 -10.71
CA LEU A 125 -7.27 7.50 -10.00
C LEU A 125 -6.41 7.49 -8.74
N ALA A 126 -6.74 6.63 -7.79
CA ALA A 126 -5.87 6.27 -6.67
C ALA A 126 -5.60 4.77 -6.72
N LEU A 127 -4.37 4.35 -6.97
CA LEU A 127 -3.97 2.95 -6.84
C LEU A 127 -3.45 2.72 -5.42
N VAL A 128 -4.06 1.77 -4.72
CA VAL A 128 -3.69 1.39 -3.36
C VAL A 128 -3.25 -0.05 -3.34
N THR A 129 -2.07 -0.28 -2.79
CA THR A 129 -1.63 -1.60 -2.35
C THR A 129 -2.05 -1.80 -0.89
N TYR A 130 -2.51 -2.99 -0.55
CA TYR A 130 -2.83 -3.38 0.81
C TYR A 130 -2.20 -4.72 1.17
N GLU A 131 -1.90 -4.89 2.45
CA GLU A 131 -1.16 -6.02 3.01
C GLU A 131 -1.76 -6.40 4.36
N ILE A 132 -1.76 -7.71 4.65
CA ILE A 132 -2.16 -8.31 5.93
C ILE A 132 -1.07 -9.24 6.46
#